data_AF-A0AAE9XKF7-F1
#
_entry.id   AF-A0AAE9XKF7-F1
#
_cell.length_a   1.000
_cell.length_b   1.000
_cell.length_c   1.000
_cell.angle_alpha   90.00
_cell.angle_beta   90.00
_cell.angle_gamma   90.00
#
_symmetry.space_group_name_H-M   'P 1'
#
loop_
_entity.id
_entity.type
_entity.pdbx_description
1 polymer ?
#
loop_
_entity_poly.entity_id
_entity_poly.type
_entity_poly.pdbx_seq_one_letter_code
_entity_poly.pdbx_strand_id
1 'polypeptide(L)'
;MKLISTTPVKADFSTPAWLQSLGYNPNLDYSWLAECYDSPAYAIYKLNNDVFTTYTVAAVFGNLYIFEMNKGSRDIEQEFEDEYESFIPIGDVVSD
;
A
#
# COMPACT_ATOMS: atom_id res chain seq x y z
N MET A 1 2.43 6.71 -9.92
CA MET A 1 1.92 5.37 -9.53
C MET A 1 0.57 5.09 -10.19
N LYS A 2 0.04 3.87 -10.02
CA LYS A 2 -1.27 3.46 -10.56
C LYS A 2 -2.04 2.65 -9.52
N LEU A 3 -3.31 3.02 -9.25
CA LEU A 3 -4.21 2.19 -8.45
C LEU A 3 -4.57 0.89 -9.19
N ILE A 4 -4.34 -0.25 -8.54
CA ILE A 4 -4.59 -1.59 -9.09
C ILE A 4 -5.82 -2.23 -8.44
N SER A 5 -6.01 -2.02 -7.13
CA SER A 5 -7.12 -2.62 -6.40
C SER A 5 -7.53 -1.78 -5.20
N THR A 6 -8.82 -1.79 -4.91
CA THR A 6 -9.42 -1.31 -3.67
C THR A 6 -10.36 -2.39 -3.13
N THR A 7 -10.19 -2.80 -1.88
CA THR A 7 -11.02 -3.83 -1.25
C THR A 7 -11.42 -3.41 0.16
N PRO A 8 -12.72 -3.49 0.56
CA PRO A 8 -13.13 -3.20 1.92
C PRO A 8 -12.47 -4.14 2.94
N VAL A 9 -12.09 -3.59 4.08
CA VAL A 9 -11.48 -4.34 5.20
C VAL A 9 -12.17 -4.01 6.52
N LYS A 10 -12.00 -4.91 7.50
CA LYS A 10 -12.53 -4.70 8.86
C LYS A 10 -11.73 -3.61 9.59
N ALA A 11 -12.33 -3.02 10.62
CA ALA A 11 -11.67 -1.98 11.43
C ALA A 11 -10.40 -2.47 12.16
N ASP A 12 -10.31 -3.76 12.46
CA ASP A 12 -9.16 -4.41 13.10
C ASP A 12 -8.15 -4.98 12.09
N PHE A 13 -8.26 -4.61 10.82
CA PHE A 13 -7.38 -5.12 9.77
C PHE A 13 -5.92 -4.68 9.99
N SER A 14 -5.00 -5.63 9.84
CA SER A 14 -3.56 -5.39 9.95
C SER A 14 -2.89 -5.76 8.63
N THR A 15 -2.37 -4.77 7.91
CA THR A 15 -1.64 -4.98 6.65
C THR A 15 -0.45 -5.93 6.84
N PRO A 16 0.40 -5.83 7.88
CA PRO A 16 1.46 -6.81 8.13
C PRO A 16 0.94 -8.23 8.34
N ALA A 17 -0.11 -8.42 9.15
CA ALA A 17 -0.64 -9.76 9.43
C ALA A 17 -1.25 -10.39 8.16
N TRP A 18 -1.95 -9.58 7.35
CA TRP A 18 -2.49 -10.01 6.07
C TRP A 18 -1.38 -10.42 5.09
N LEU A 19 -0.33 -9.61 4.93
CA LEU A 19 0.82 -9.94 4.07
C LEU A 19 1.51 -11.24 4.50
N GLN A 20 1.74 -11.42 5.81
CA GLN A 20 2.34 -12.65 6.34
C GLN A 20 1.44 -13.87 6.11
N SER A 21 0.11 -13.71 6.22
CA SER A 21 -0.85 -14.80 5.92
C SER A 21 -0.82 -15.26 4.47
N LEU A 22 -0.36 -14.38 3.55
CA LEU A 22 -0.16 -14.68 2.13
C LEU A 22 1.24 -15.24 1.84
N GLY A 23 2.10 -15.37 2.85
CA GLY A 23 3.46 -15.91 2.73
C GLY A 23 4.55 -14.88 2.44
N TYR A 24 4.25 -13.57 2.53
CA TYR A 24 5.28 -12.53 2.41
C TYR A 24 6.09 -12.40 3.70
N ASN A 25 7.42 -12.33 3.57
CA ASN A 25 8.35 -12.18 4.69
C ASN A 25 8.70 -10.69 4.93
N PRO A 26 8.60 -10.21 6.18
CA PRO A 26 9.00 -8.84 6.50
C PRO A 26 10.50 -8.63 6.27
N ASN A 27 10.86 -7.44 5.78
CA ASN A 27 12.22 -7.02 5.43
C ASN A 27 12.88 -7.77 4.27
N LEU A 28 12.19 -8.73 3.66
CA LEU A 28 12.65 -9.42 2.45
C LEU A 28 11.69 -9.13 1.30
N ASP A 29 10.41 -9.48 1.49
CA ASP A 29 9.40 -9.34 0.44
C ASP A 29 8.60 -8.04 0.57
N TYR A 30 8.55 -7.48 1.79
CA TYR A 30 7.91 -6.19 2.04
C TYR A 30 8.55 -5.44 3.21
N SER A 31 8.43 -4.12 3.22
CA SER A 31 8.86 -3.26 4.33
C SER A 31 7.90 -2.10 4.54
N TRP A 32 7.95 -1.48 5.72
CA TRP A 32 7.29 -0.19 5.94
C TRP A 32 7.82 0.83 4.91
N LEU A 33 6.91 1.66 4.40
CA LEU A 33 7.22 2.66 3.39
C LEU A 33 7.07 4.07 3.93
N ALA A 34 5.85 4.43 4.33
CA ALA A 34 5.48 5.78 4.74
C ALA A 34 4.21 5.74 5.59
N GLU A 35 3.84 6.89 6.15
CA GLU A 35 2.54 7.11 6.76
C GLU A 35 1.52 7.59 5.70
N CYS A 36 0.28 7.12 5.80
CA CYS A 36 -0.84 7.47 4.93
C CYS A 36 -2.08 7.66 5.82
N TYR A 37 -2.51 8.90 6.03
CA TYR A 37 -3.66 9.24 6.90
C TYR A 37 -3.62 8.49 8.25
N ASP A 38 -2.55 8.67 9.02
CA ASP A 38 -2.30 8.03 10.33
C ASP A 38 -2.19 6.50 10.30
N SER A 39 -2.09 5.89 9.12
CA SER A 39 -1.94 4.44 8.94
C SER A 39 -0.66 4.10 8.18
N PRO A 40 0.01 2.99 8.49
CA PRO A 40 1.23 2.62 7.79
C PRO A 40 0.94 2.08 6.39
N ALA A 41 1.69 2.60 5.41
CA ALA A 41 1.81 2.03 4.07
C ALA A 41 3.05 1.13 4.00
N TYR A 42 2.98 0.10 3.16
CA TYR A 42 4.04 -0.89 2.99
C TYR A 42 4.41 -1.03 1.52
N ALA A 43 5.71 -1.12 1.23
CA ALA A 43 6.22 -1.49 -0.09
C ALA A 43 6.37 -3.01 -0.18
N ILE A 44 5.96 -3.60 -1.30
CA ILE A 44 6.11 -5.02 -1.63
C ILE A 44 7.01 -5.13 -2.86
N TYR A 45 8.06 -5.93 -2.75
CA TYR A 45 9.05 -6.14 -3.79
C TYR A 45 8.77 -7.47 -4.49
N LYS A 46 8.49 -7.43 -5.80
CA LYS A 46 8.20 -8.64 -6.56
C LYS A 46 9.04 -8.72 -7.82
N LEU A 47 9.70 -9.85 -8.02
CA LEU A 47 10.38 -10.19 -9.27
C LEU A 47 9.41 -10.97 -10.17
N ASN A 48 8.99 -10.35 -11.28
CA ASN A 48 8.10 -10.95 -12.27
C ASN A 48 8.85 -11.03 -13.61
N ASN A 49 9.17 -12.24 -14.08
CA ASN A 49 9.86 -12.45 -15.38
C ASN A 49 11.10 -11.54 -15.56
N ASP A 50 12.00 -11.55 -14.58
CA ASP A 50 13.23 -10.73 -14.52
C ASP A 50 13.01 -9.21 -14.42
N VAL A 51 11.78 -8.76 -14.23
CA VAL A 51 11.44 -7.35 -13.97
C VAL A 51 11.05 -7.17 -12.51
N PHE A 52 11.74 -6.26 -11.82
CA PHE A 52 11.35 -5.84 -10.48
C PHE A 52 10.17 -4.88 -10.57
N THR A 53 9.03 -5.31 -10.03
CA THR A 53 7.85 -4.48 -9.82
C THR A 53 7.71 -4.19 -8.33
N THR A 54 7.48 -2.92 -7.98
CA THR A 54 7.15 -2.54 -6.61
C THR A 54 5.67 -2.21 -6.53
N TYR A 55 5.02 -2.76 -5.51
CA TYR A 55 3.66 -2.38 -5.15
C TYR A 55 3.66 -1.66 -3.82
N THR A 56 2.69 -0.79 -3.59
CA THR A 56 2.44 -0.24 -2.26
C THR A 56 1.06 -0.62 -1.79
N VAL A 57 0.94 -0.84 -0.49
CA VAL A 57 -0.31 -1.25 0.14
C VAL A 57 -0.57 -0.39 1.37
N ALA A 58 -1.74 0.23 1.41
CA ALA A 58 -2.20 1.04 2.54
C ALA A 58 -3.64 0.66 2.90
N ALA A 59 -3.93 0.53 4.19
CA ALA A 59 -5.28 0.29 4.69
C ALA A 59 -5.74 1.56 5.42
N VAL A 60 -6.66 2.32 4.81
CA VAL A 60 -7.17 3.60 5.32
C VAL A 60 -8.66 3.71 5.02
N PHE A 61 -9.40 4.43 5.87
CA PHE A 61 -10.84 4.67 5.69
C PHE A 61 -11.66 3.40 5.37
N GLY A 62 -11.34 2.29 6.03
CA GLY A 62 -12.04 1.00 5.86
C GLY A 62 -11.74 0.27 4.55
N ASN A 63 -10.75 0.69 3.77
CA ASN A 63 -10.37 0.08 2.51
C ASN A 63 -8.86 -0.22 2.45
N LEU A 64 -8.53 -1.35 1.86
CA LEU A 64 -7.17 -1.70 1.44
C LEU A 64 -6.96 -1.21 0.01
N TYR A 65 -5.96 -0.37 -0.19
CA TYR A 65 -5.53 0.14 -1.48
C TYR A 65 -4.23 -0.54 -1.88
N ILE A 66 -4.14 -0.96 -3.14
CA ILE A 66 -2.93 -1.52 -3.73
C ILE A 66 -2.56 -0.70 -4.97
N PHE A 67 -1.35 -0.16 -4.98
CA PHE A 67 -0.79 0.60 -6.09
C PHE A 67 0.38 -0.14 -6.72
N GLU A 68 0.54 0.01 -8.03
CA GLU A 68 1.76 -0.34 -8.76
C GLU A 68 2.59 0.93 -8.94
N MET A 69 3.87 0.86 -8.60
CA MET A 69 4.78 2.01 -8.67
C MET A 69 5.44 2.08 -10.04
N ASN A 70 5.47 3.29 -10.61
CA ASN A 70 5.91 3.50 -11.99
C ASN A 70 7.38 3.91 -12.10
N LYS A 71 7.95 4.56 -11.07
CA LYS A 71 9.31 5.14 -11.13
C LYS A 71 10.42 4.14 -10.77
N GLY A 72 10.11 2.85 -10.61
CA GLY A 72 11.08 1.82 -10.20
C GLY A 72 11.52 2.00 -8.74
N SER A 73 12.50 1.20 -8.28
CA SER A 73 12.82 1.07 -6.84
C SER A 73 13.52 2.27 -6.20
N ARG A 74 13.94 3.30 -6.95
CA ARG A 74 14.84 4.34 -6.42
C ARG A 74 14.15 5.45 -5.64
N ASP A 75 12.85 5.65 -5.80
CA ASP A 75 12.14 6.75 -5.14
C ASP A 75 10.65 6.46 -4.91
N ILE A 76 10.38 5.24 -4.44
CA ILE A 76 9.01 4.75 -4.22
C ILE A 76 8.28 5.48 -3.09
N GLU A 77 9.01 6.00 -2.11
CA GLU A 77 8.45 6.74 -0.96
C GLU A 77 7.90 8.09 -1.42
N GLN A 78 8.73 8.90 -2.09
CA GLN A 78 8.31 10.18 -2.64
C GLN A 78 7.20 10.03 -3.70
N GLU A 79 7.29 9.03 -4.59
CA GLU A 79 6.22 8.76 -5.56
C GLU A 79 4.89 8.45 -4.86
N PHE A 80 4.92 7.69 -3.77
CA PHE A 80 3.72 7.39 -3.01
C PHE A 80 3.17 8.65 -2.34
N GLU A 81 4.00 9.36 -1.58
CA GLU A 81 3.62 10.58 -0.85
C GLU A 81 3.06 11.69 -1.74
N ASP A 82 3.63 11.88 -2.93
CA ASP A 82 3.18 12.90 -3.88
C ASP A 82 1.80 12.58 -4.49
N GLU A 83 1.46 11.30 -4.60
CA GLU A 83 0.38 10.86 -5.48
C GLU A 83 -0.82 10.23 -4.74
N TYR A 84 -0.67 9.71 -3.52
CA TYR A 84 -1.72 8.89 -2.88
C TYR A 84 -3.05 9.62 -2.68
N GLU A 85 -3.02 10.92 -2.39
CA GLU A 85 -4.23 11.73 -2.21
C GLU A 85 -5.07 11.84 -3.49
N SER A 86 -4.46 11.67 -4.67
CA SER A 86 -5.19 11.68 -5.95
C SER A 86 -6.02 10.40 -6.16
N PHE A 87 -5.79 9.35 -5.37
CA PHE A 87 -6.44 8.04 -5.53
C PHE A 87 -7.26 7.61 -4.32
N ILE A 88 -6.88 8.06 -3.13
CA ILE A 88 -7.54 7.72 -1.88
C ILE A 88 -8.50 8.87 -1.55
N PRO A 89 -9.81 8.73 -1.80
CA PRO A 89 -10.75 9.74 -1.36
C PRO A 89 -10.72 9.79 0.16
N ILE A 90 -10.51 10.99 0.72
CA ILE A 90 -10.74 11.23 2.13
C ILE A 90 -12.21 10.91 2.38
N GLY A 91 -12.49 9.87 3.15
CA GLY A 91 -13.86 9.48 3.44
C GLY A 91 -14.59 10.65 4.10
N ASP A 92 -15.80 10.97 3.64
CA ASP A 92 -16.70 11.78 4.45
C ASP A 92 -16.83 11.07 5.80
N VAL A 93 -16.41 11.76 6.87
CA VAL A 93 -16.65 11.30 8.23
C VAL A 93 -18.16 11.30 8.41
N VAL A 94 -18.79 10.14 8.22
CA VAL A 94 -20.19 9.95 8.61
C VAL A 94 -20.19 10.03 10.13
N SER A 95 -20.45 11.23 10.63
CA SER A 95 -20.69 11.48 12.05
C SER A 95 -22.08 10.95 12.34
N ASP A 96 -22.18 9.92 13.17
CA ASP A 96 -23.45 9.48 13.79
C ASP A 96 -24.08 10.60 14.65
#